data_AF-A0A952LMR8-F1
#
_entry.id   AF-A0A952LMR8-F1
#
_cell.length_a   1.000
_cell.length_b   1.000
_cell.length_c   1.000
_cell.angle_alpha   90.00
_cell.angle_beta   90.00
_cell.angle_gamma   90.00
#
_symmetry.space_group_name_H-M   'P 1'
#
loop_
_entity.id
_entity.type
_entity.pdbx_description
1 polymer ?
#
loop_
_entity_poly.entity_id
_entity_poly.type
_entity_poly.pdbx_seq_one_letter_code
_entity_poly.pdbx_strand_id
1 'polypeptide(L)'
;MNDAFLTLLKGKKNAATVTVSSGLAFMPLPISPVYCASKAALHSYTLSLRAQLKNTSTKVFELAPPATDTELLSQFDEEDMKGSTPMPLKNMVADFLKGFSKDKFEICPGQASQLKFMSRFFPSFILKVLSKPVDRMHITQ
;
A
#
# COMPACT_ATOMS: atom_id res chain seq x y z
N MET A 1 12.71 3.93 13.09
CA MET A 1 11.32 4.22 13.53
C MET A 1 10.70 3.07 14.33
N ASN A 2 11.01 1.80 14.02
CA ASN A 2 10.57 0.67 14.87
C ASN A 2 11.55 0.32 16.00
N ASP A 3 12.75 0.89 16.00
CA ASP A 3 13.86 0.49 16.90
C ASP A 3 13.49 0.56 18.39
N ALA A 4 12.65 1.53 18.77
CA ALA A 4 12.14 1.68 20.13
C ALA A 4 11.32 0.47 20.61
N PHE A 5 10.59 -0.21 19.70
CA PHE A 5 9.75 -1.36 20.01
C PHE A 5 10.42 -2.69 19.68
N LEU A 6 11.45 -2.71 18.82
CA LEU A 6 12.11 -3.96 18.40
C LEU A 6 12.71 -4.74 19.57
N THR A 7 13.29 -4.06 20.56
CA THR A 7 13.81 -4.72 21.78
C THR A 7 12.69 -5.44 22.53
N LEU A 8 11.53 -4.80 22.70
CA LEU A 8 10.37 -5.41 23.35
C LEU A 8 9.84 -6.61 22.53
N LEU A 9 9.71 -6.45 21.22
CA LEU A 9 9.14 -7.47 20.33
C LEU A 9 10.00 -8.72 20.23
N LYS A 10 11.33 -8.57 20.18
CA LYS A 10 12.29 -9.70 20.17
C LYS A 10 12.16 -10.60 21.40
N GLY A 11 11.71 -10.06 22.54
CA GLY A 11 11.48 -10.82 23.77
C GLY A 11 10.13 -11.55 23.85
N LYS A 12 9.23 -11.40 22.86
CA LYS A 12 7.91 -12.04 22.86
C LYS A 12 7.86 -13.23 21.90
N LYS A 13 7.12 -14.26 22.30
CA LYS A 13 6.74 -15.37 21.41
C LYS A 13 5.65 -14.87 20.45
N ASN A 14 5.83 -15.05 19.14
CA ASN A 14 4.90 -14.62 18.08
C ASN A 14 4.67 -13.10 17.97
N ALA A 15 5.73 -12.30 18.08
CA ALA A 15 5.64 -10.86 17.84
C ALA A 15 5.37 -10.54 16.36
N ALA A 16 4.68 -9.44 16.09
CA ALA A 16 4.42 -8.96 14.74
C ALA A 16 4.50 -7.44 14.64
N THR A 17 4.96 -6.94 13.50
CA THR A 17 4.82 -5.53 13.09
C THR A 17 4.05 -5.49 11.77
N VAL A 18 3.16 -4.52 11.62
CA VAL A 18 2.39 -4.31 10.39
C VAL A 18 2.64 -2.89 9.91
N THR A 19 3.23 -2.74 8.73
CA THR A 19 3.38 -1.43 8.07
C THR A 19 2.23 -1.21 7.10
N VAL A 20 1.53 -0.08 7.21
CA VAL A 20 0.44 0.28 6.28
C VAL A 20 1.01 1.15 5.15
N SER A 21 1.25 0.54 4.00
CA SER A 21 1.70 1.21 2.77
C SER A 21 0.48 1.62 1.92
N SER A 22 0.47 1.28 0.63
CA SER A 22 -0.60 1.55 -0.34
C SER A 22 -0.33 0.74 -1.62
N GLY A 23 -1.34 0.44 -2.42
CA GLY A 23 -1.13 -0.02 -3.80
C GLY A 23 -0.26 0.93 -4.63
N LEU A 24 -0.27 2.22 -4.28
CA LEU A 24 0.58 3.26 -4.89
C LEU A 24 2.07 3.14 -4.54
N ALA A 25 2.43 2.25 -3.60
CA ALA A 25 3.82 1.88 -3.36
C ALA A 25 4.43 1.08 -4.53
N PHE A 26 3.58 0.42 -5.34
CA PHE A 26 4.01 -0.39 -6.49
C PHE A 26 3.98 0.35 -7.82
N MET A 27 3.15 1.39 -7.92
CA MET A 27 2.96 2.17 -9.14
C MET A 27 2.49 3.58 -8.77
N PRO A 28 3.19 4.64 -9.22
CA PRO A 28 2.84 6.00 -8.84
C PRO A 28 1.54 6.49 -9.48
N LEU A 29 0.81 7.30 -8.72
CA LEU A 29 -0.29 8.13 -9.18
C LEU A 29 0.23 9.57 -9.33
N PRO A 30 0.38 10.12 -10.55
CA PRO A 30 1.06 11.38 -10.80
C PRO A 30 0.49 12.62 -10.09
N ILE A 31 -0.80 12.65 -9.75
CA ILE A 31 -1.41 13.74 -8.97
C ILE A 31 -0.96 13.79 -7.50
N SER A 32 -0.36 12.70 -6.98
CA SER A 32 0.07 12.60 -5.58
C SER A 32 1.50 12.04 -5.46
N PRO A 33 2.50 12.72 -6.04
CA PRO A 33 3.85 12.16 -6.20
C PRO A 33 4.57 11.95 -4.86
N VAL A 34 4.41 12.88 -3.90
CA VAL A 34 5.04 12.79 -2.57
C VAL A 34 4.45 11.65 -1.75
N TYR A 35 3.13 11.44 -1.83
CA TYR A 35 2.47 10.31 -1.19
C TYR A 35 2.98 8.99 -1.77
N CYS A 36 3.03 8.86 -3.10
CA CYS A 36 3.52 7.67 -3.77
C CYS A 36 4.98 7.36 -3.39
N ALA A 37 5.86 8.37 -3.41
CA ALA A 37 7.26 8.21 -3.02
C ALA A 37 7.39 7.75 -1.56
N SER A 38 6.61 8.34 -0.65
CA SER A 38 6.61 7.96 0.77
C SER A 38 6.13 6.52 0.98
N LYS A 39 5.07 6.10 0.27
CA LYS A 39 4.55 4.73 0.34
C LYS A 39 5.50 3.71 -0.29
N ALA A 40 6.19 4.05 -1.38
CA ALA A 40 7.25 3.23 -1.96
C ALA A 40 8.45 3.09 -1.00
N ALA A 41 8.83 4.16 -0.30
CA ALA A 41 9.87 4.10 0.73
C ALA A 41 9.48 3.16 1.88
N LEU A 42 8.21 3.20 2.34
CA LEU A 42 7.69 2.25 3.32
C LEU A 42 7.76 0.80 2.82
N HIS A 43 7.37 0.53 1.57
CA HIS A 43 7.48 -0.82 0.99
C HIS A 43 8.93 -1.33 0.99
N SER A 44 9.87 -0.51 0.53
CA SER A 44 11.30 -0.84 0.53
C SER A 44 11.85 -1.07 1.95
N TYR A 45 11.44 -0.22 2.90
CA TYR A 45 11.78 -0.37 4.31
C TYR A 45 11.24 -1.68 4.88
N THR A 46 9.98 -2.03 4.64
CA THR A 46 9.36 -3.25 5.16
C THR A 46 10.01 -4.52 4.58
N LEU A 47 10.37 -4.52 3.30
CA LEU A 47 11.16 -5.59 2.69
C LEU A 47 12.51 -5.78 3.40
N SER A 48 13.23 -4.69 3.61
CA SER A 48 14.54 -4.69 4.26
C SER A 48 14.45 -5.17 5.71
N LEU A 49 13.47 -4.66 6.47
CA LEU A 49 13.25 -5.03 7.87
C LEU A 49 12.87 -6.52 8.01
N ARG A 50 12.02 -7.03 7.10
CA ARG A 50 11.66 -8.46 7.07
C ARG A 50 12.89 -9.33 6.86
N ALA A 51 13.79 -8.94 5.95
CA ALA A 51 15.04 -9.66 5.71
C ALA A 51 15.98 -9.61 6.93
N GLN A 52 16.09 -8.47 7.60
CA GLN A 52 16.91 -8.30 8.81
C GLN A 52 16.39 -9.14 10.00
N LEU A 53 15.08 -9.32 10.12
CA LEU A 53 14.44 -10.02 11.25
C LEU A 53 14.09 -11.49 10.98
N LYS A 54 14.45 -12.04 9.80
CA LYS A 54 14.07 -13.40 9.35
C LYS A 54 14.41 -14.54 10.31
N ASN A 55 15.45 -14.37 11.15
CA ASN A 55 15.92 -15.35 12.12
C ASN A 55 15.51 -15.01 13.57
N THR A 56 14.53 -14.12 13.74
CA THR A 56 13.99 -13.72 15.05
C THR A 56 12.53 -14.17 15.19
N SER A 57 11.96 -14.04 16.39
CA SER A 57 10.54 -14.34 16.63
C SER A 57 9.57 -13.27 16.09
N THR A 58 10.08 -12.18 15.51
CA THR A 58 9.28 -11.03 15.06
C THR A 58 8.92 -11.15 13.59
N LYS A 59 7.63 -11.31 13.29
CA LYS A 59 7.07 -11.31 11.93
C LYS A 59 6.89 -9.88 11.44
N VAL A 60 7.19 -9.64 10.15
CA VAL A 60 7.09 -8.31 9.54
C VAL A 60 6.10 -8.37 8.39
N PHE A 61 4.97 -7.71 8.56
CA PHE A 61 3.86 -7.63 7.62
C PHE A 61 3.79 -6.27 6.95
N GLU A 62 3.29 -6.28 5.73
CA GLU A 62 2.90 -5.09 4.99
C GLU A 62 1.43 -5.20 4.59
N LEU A 63 0.67 -4.13 4.79
CA LEU A 63 -0.68 -3.94 4.27
C LEU A 63 -0.64 -2.83 3.23
N ALA A 64 -0.90 -3.17 1.97
CA ALA A 64 -0.92 -2.25 0.83
C ALA A 64 -2.35 -2.13 0.28
N PRO A 65 -3.21 -1.28 0.86
CA PRO A 65 -4.61 -1.16 0.46
C PRO A 65 -4.78 -0.39 -0.86
N PRO A 66 -5.88 -0.63 -1.60
CA PRO A 66 -6.33 0.25 -2.67
C PRO A 66 -6.98 1.51 -2.08
N ALA A 67 -7.53 2.37 -2.93
CA ALA A 67 -8.46 3.42 -2.48
C ALA A 67 -9.53 2.79 -1.59
N THR A 68 -9.63 3.25 -0.34
CA THR A 68 -10.51 2.70 0.70
C THR A 68 -11.39 3.82 1.22
N ASP A 69 -12.68 3.54 1.37
CA ASP A 69 -13.71 4.46 1.82
C ASP A 69 -13.43 4.95 3.25
N THR A 70 -12.70 6.05 3.34
CA THR A 70 -12.18 6.68 4.55
C THR A 70 -12.04 8.18 4.28
N GLU A 71 -11.87 8.97 5.34
CA GLU A 71 -11.63 10.42 5.24
C GLU A 71 -10.42 10.80 4.38
N LEU A 72 -9.48 9.89 4.14
CA LEU A 72 -8.36 10.15 3.22
C LEU A 72 -8.84 10.53 1.81
N LEU A 73 -9.96 9.95 1.36
CA LEU A 73 -10.46 10.19 0.01
C LEU A 73 -11.11 11.57 -0.16
N SER A 74 -11.47 12.26 0.93
CA SER A 74 -11.99 13.63 0.84
C SER A 74 -10.91 14.65 0.48
N GLN A 75 -9.63 14.25 0.47
CA GLN A 75 -8.51 15.08 0.01
C GLN A 75 -8.33 15.05 -1.51
N PHE A 76 -9.07 14.19 -2.21
CA PHE A 76 -9.05 14.09 -3.67
C PHE A 76 -10.35 14.66 -4.23
N ASP A 77 -10.26 15.46 -5.29
CA ASP A 77 -11.43 16.02 -5.94
C ASP A 77 -12.18 14.95 -6.77
N GLU A 78 -13.44 15.21 -7.13
CA GLU A 78 -14.26 14.27 -7.91
C GLU A 78 -13.60 13.87 -9.24
N GLU A 79 -12.89 14.79 -9.89
CA GLU A 79 -12.18 14.51 -11.14
C GLU A 79 -10.98 13.57 -10.96
N ASP A 80 -10.28 13.66 -9.82
CA ASP A 80 -9.17 12.78 -9.45
C ASP A 80 -9.66 11.36 -9.14
N MET A 81 -10.86 11.27 -8.55
CA MET A 81 -11.50 10.00 -8.19
C MET A 81 -12.34 9.40 -9.33
N LYS A 82 -12.45 10.08 -10.46
CA LYS A 82 -13.27 9.65 -11.60
C LYS A 82 -12.79 8.33 -12.18
N GLY A 83 -13.65 7.31 -12.10
CA GLY A 83 -13.34 5.94 -12.52
C GLY A 83 -12.69 5.08 -11.43
N SER A 84 -12.49 5.62 -10.23
CA SER A 84 -12.10 4.87 -9.03
C SER A 84 -13.34 4.49 -8.23
N THR A 85 -13.46 3.22 -7.85
CA THR A 85 -14.48 2.76 -6.90
C THR A 85 -13.78 2.41 -5.59
N PRO A 86 -13.97 3.23 -4.53
CA PRO A 86 -13.40 2.95 -3.23
C PRO A 86 -13.83 1.60 -2.69
N MET A 87 -12.88 0.87 -2.10
CA MET A 87 -13.16 -0.34 -1.35
C MET A 87 -13.83 0.02 -0.02
N PRO A 88 -14.95 -0.61 0.38
CA PRO A 88 -15.49 -0.42 1.72
C PRO A 88 -14.48 -0.81 2.81
N LEU A 89 -14.35 0.00 3.86
CA LEU A 89 -13.39 -0.22 4.94
C LEU A 89 -13.51 -1.62 5.57
N LYS A 90 -14.74 -2.10 5.76
CA LYS A 90 -15.02 -3.44 6.29
C LYS A 90 -14.38 -4.56 5.45
N ASN A 91 -14.39 -4.41 4.12
CA ASN A 91 -13.80 -5.39 3.21
C ASN A 91 -12.27 -5.33 3.27
N MET A 92 -11.69 -4.13 3.38
CA MET A 92 -10.25 -3.95 3.56
C MET A 92 -9.76 -4.65 4.84
N VAL A 93 -10.46 -4.44 5.95
CA VAL A 93 -10.16 -5.10 7.24
C VAL A 93 -10.33 -6.61 7.15
N ALA A 94 -11.39 -7.11 6.49
CA ALA A 94 -11.60 -8.54 6.31
C ALA A 94 -10.46 -9.20 5.51
N ASP A 95 -10.03 -8.57 4.41
CA ASP A 95 -8.89 -9.03 3.61
C ASP A 95 -7.58 -9.00 4.40
N PHE A 96 -7.36 -7.95 5.20
CA PHE A 96 -6.23 -7.86 6.12
C PHE A 96 -6.21 -9.04 7.10
N LEU A 97 -7.29 -9.25 7.86
CA LEU A 97 -7.37 -10.33 8.85
C LEU A 97 -7.20 -11.71 8.22
N LYS A 98 -7.76 -11.93 7.03
CA LYS A 98 -7.59 -13.17 6.26
C LYS A 98 -6.15 -13.40 5.83
N GLY A 99 -5.44 -12.38 5.38
CA GLY A 99 -4.02 -12.47 5.02
C GLY A 99 -3.13 -12.66 6.26
N PHE A 100 -3.40 -11.89 7.31
CA PHE A 100 -2.65 -11.88 8.56
C PHE A 100 -2.71 -13.22 9.27
N SER A 101 -3.90 -13.82 9.38
CA SER A 101 -4.10 -15.15 9.98
C SER A 101 -3.40 -16.31 9.23
N LYS A 102 -3.00 -16.08 7.97
CA LYS A 102 -2.28 -17.04 7.13
C LYS A 102 -0.79 -16.75 6.99
N ASP A 103 -0.25 -15.84 7.80
CA ASP A 103 1.13 -15.36 7.70
C ASP A 103 1.50 -14.87 6.28
N LYS A 104 0.53 -14.30 5.55
CA LYS A 104 0.81 -13.63 4.29
C LYS A 104 1.50 -12.30 4.58
N PHE A 105 2.82 -12.26 4.47
CA PHE A 105 3.63 -11.11 4.89
C PHE A 105 3.44 -9.83 4.06
N GLU A 106 2.86 -9.93 2.87
CA GLU A 106 2.49 -8.79 2.04
C GLU A 106 1.03 -8.94 1.61
N ILE A 107 0.16 -8.10 2.17
CA ILE A 107 -1.29 -8.18 2.05
C ILE A 107 -1.75 -7.02 1.18
N CYS A 108 -2.23 -7.33 -0.01
CA CYS A 108 -2.77 -6.36 -0.96
C CYS A 108 -4.28 -6.64 -1.15
N PRO A 109 -5.17 -5.97 -0.40
CA PRO A 109 -6.62 -6.11 -0.55
C PRO A 109 -7.12 -5.71 -1.94
N GLY A 110 -8.16 -6.39 -2.42
CA GLY A 110 -8.88 -6.04 -3.65
C GLY A 110 -7.99 -5.64 -4.85
N GLN A 111 -8.27 -4.46 -5.41
CA GLN A 111 -7.61 -3.95 -6.62
C GLN A 111 -6.10 -3.70 -6.44
N ALA A 112 -5.59 -3.55 -5.23
CA ALA A 112 -4.15 -3.36 -5.01
C ALA A 112 -3.34 -4.60 -5.43
N SER A 113 -3.89 -5.81 -5.26
CA SER A 113 -3.24 -7.04 -5.74
C SER A 113 -3.16 -7.07 -7.27
N GLN A 114 -4.19 -6.59 -7.95
CA GLN A 114 -4.22 -6.51 -9.41
C GLN A 114 -3.25 -5.45 -9.91
N LEU A 115 -3.23 -4.27 -9.26
CA LEU A 115 -2.31 -3.19 -9.58
C LEU A 115 -0.85 -3.65 -9.46
N LYS A 116 -0.49 -4.33 -8.37
CA LYS A 116 0.85 -4.91 -8.17
C LYS A 116 1.22 -5.92 -9.26
N PHE A 117 0.29 -6.80 -9.61
CA PHE A 117 0.54 -7.79 -10.66
C PHE A 117 0.74 -7.12 -12.01
N MET A 118 -0.17 -6.23 -12.39
CA MET A 118 -0.12 -5.52 -13.67
C MET A 118 1.07 -4.58 -13.77
N SER A 119 1.45 -3.89 -12.69
CA SER A 119 2.63 -3.02 -12.68
C SER A 119 3.93 -3.78 -12.94
N ARG A 120 3.97 -5.06 -12.58
CA ARG A 120 5.14 -5.92 -12.82
C ARG A 120 5.28 -6.32 -14.30
N PHE A 121 4.17 -6.49 -15.03
CA PHE A 121 4.19 -6.97 -16.41
C PHE A 121 3.98 -5.87 -17.45
N PHE A 122 3.22 -4.83 -17.12
CA PHE A 122 2.82 -3.76 -18.04
C PHE A 122 2.98 -2.36 -17.42
N PRO A 123 4.18 -2.00 -16.91
CA PRO A 123 4.37 -0.77 -16.14
C PRO A 123 4.00 0.51 -16.91
N SER A 124 4.43 0.62 -18.17
CA SER A 124 4.16 1.81 -18.99
C SER A 124 2.67 1.99 -19.30
N PHE A 125 1.94 0.90 -19.51
CA PHE A 125 0.51 0.95 -19.75
C PHE A 125 -0.24 1.44 -18.50
N ILE A 126 0.07 0.87 -17.34
CA ILE A 126 -0.58 1.27 -16.09
C ILE A 126 -0.25 2.72 -15.73
N LEU A 127 1.00 3.15 -15.91
CA LEU A 127 1.38 4.55 -15.68
C LEU A 127 0.57 5.50 -16.57
N LYS A 128 0.40 5.15 -17.85
CA LYS A 128 -0.43 5.92 -18.80
C LYS A 128 -1.91 5.96 -18.39
N VAL A 129 -2.44 4.89 -17.79
CA VAL A 129 -3.80 4.89 -17.25
C VAL A 129 -3.92 5.82 -16.04
N LEU A 130 -2.93 5.77 -15.14
CA LEU A 130 -2.90 6.60 -13.93
C LEU A 130 -2.54 8.06 -14.19
N SER A 131 -1.95 8.41 -15.35
CA SER A 131 -1.65 9.79 -15.72
C SER A 131 -2.87 10.58 -16.22
N LYS A 132 -3.96 9.90 -16.60
CA LYS A 132 -5.17 10.53 -17.16
C LYS A 132 -5.76 11.69 -16.34
N PRO A 133 -5.69 11.72 -15.00
CA PRO A 133 -6.12 12.89 -14.23
C PRO A 133 -5.22 14.12 -14.47
N VAL A 134 -3.89 13.94 -14.54
CA VAL A 134 -2.95 15.02 -14.88
C VAL A 134 -3.15 15.52 -16.31
N ASP A 135 -3.39 14.61 -17.26
CA ASP A 135 -3.68 14.99 -18.64
C ASP A 135 -4.91 15.91 -18.75
N ARG A 136 -5.86 15.79 -17.80
CA ARG A 136 -7.05 16.66 -17.70
C ARG A 136 -6.77 17.99 -17.01
N MET A 137 -5.82 18.08 -16.08
CA MET A 137 -5.45 19.36 -15.44
C MET A 137 -4.98 20.41 -16.45
N HIS A 138 -4.26 19.97 -17.49
CA HIS A 138 -3.69 20.87 -18.50
C HIS A 138 -4.67 21.27 -19.61
N ILE A 139 -5.86 20.67 -19.66
CA ILE A 139 -6.89 20.97 -20.67
C ILE A 139 -7.86 22.07 -20.19
N THR A 140 -7.91 22.31 -18.88
CA THR A 140 -8.85 23.25 -18.24
C THR A 140 -8.27 24.65 -17.96
N GLN A 141 -7.12 25.00 -18.58
CA GLN A 141 -6.54 26.35 -18.58
C GLN A 141 -6.70 27.00 -19.94
#